data_AF-A0A935D9P6-F1
#
_entry.id   AF-A0A935D9P6-F1
#
_cell.length_a   1.000
_cell.length_b   1.000
_cell.length_c   1.000
_cell.angle_alpha   90.00
_cell.angle_beta   90.00
_cell.angle_gamma   90.00
#
_symmetry.space_group_name_H-M   'P 1'
#
loop_
_entity.id
_entity.type
_entity.pdbx_description
1 polymer ?
#
loop_
_entity_poly.entity_id
_entity_poly.type
_entity_poly.pdbx_seq_one_letter_code
_entity_poly.pdbx_strand_id
1 'polypeptide(L)'
;MLVRSDRSLTVPLLELLHAVSGVERQFLERARIYPHTANWLHFPWYPRSRGGAFVLGSRIYLKERSLAGTHHTSGPEHSASLLLLAHEVGHLPQAHRFGMNGLGKIRYAVWAAGQYGWSALRNGPTHAHDDAPLEREADEGRWVLGKLMETIARTERRQDLSDILALEDPSSMINWLAVHAELIAGLRKTYQANYLSRP
;
A
#
# COMPACT_ATOMS: atom_id res chain seq x y z
N MET A 1 17.31 1.11 -3.20
CA MET A 1 16.69 0.22 -2.18
C MET A 1 15.35 0.84 -1.78
N LEU A 2 14.30 0.08 -1.44
CA LEU A 2 12.97 0.69 -1.19
C LEU A 2 12.81 1.23 0.25
N VAL A 3 13.52 0.63 1.20
CA VAL A 3 13.39 0.92 2.64
C VAL A 3 14.77 1.21 3.21
N ARG A 4 14.91 2.29 3.98
CA ARG A 4 16.16 2.68 4.63
C ARG A 4 16.47 1.78 5.84
N SER A 5 17.70 1.86 6.34
CA SER A 5 18.15 1.08 7.50
C SER A 5 17.35 1.37 8.78
N ASP A 6 16.80 2.57 8.93
CA ASP A 6 15.92 2.97 10.03
C ASP A 6 14.45 2.54 9.83
N ARG A 7 14.19 1.73 8.79
CA ARG A 7 12.88 1.22 8.37
C ARG A 7 11.95 2.26 7.77
N SER A 8 12.41 3.48 7.50
CA SER A 8 11.61 4.47 6.76
C SER A 8 11.56 4.14 5.27
N LEU A 9 10.58 4.70 4.57
CA LEU A 9 10.57 4.74 3.11
C LEU A 9 11.76 5.60 2.62
N THR A 10 12.30 5.30 1.44
CA THR A 10 13.18 6.24 0.73
C THR A 10 12.36 7.42 0.20
N VAL A 11 13.02 8.56 -0.04
CA VAL A 11 12.32 9.78 -0.49
C VAL A 11 11.59 9.55 -1.82
N PRO A 12 12.20 8.96 -2.87
CA PRO A 12 11.48 8.69 -4.12
C PRO A 12 10.25 7.80 -3.95
N LEU A 13 10.37 6.75 -3.14
CA LEU A 13 9.25 5.86 -2.88
C LEU A 13 8.13 6.58 -2.13
N LEU A 14 8.48 7.45 -1.18
CA LEU A 14 7.51 8.27 -0.46
C LEU A 14 6.73 9.20 -1.41
N GLU A 15 7.43 9.90 -2.31
CA GLU A 15 6.78 10.78 -3.29
C GLU A 15 5.88 10.00 -4.25
N LEU A 16 6.33 8.83 -4.73
CA LEU A 16 5.52 7.95 -5.57
C LEU A 16 4.26 7.49 -4.86
N LEU A 17 4.39 6.97 -3.64
CA LEU A 17 3.27 6.47 -2.84
C LEU A 17 2.30 7.61 -2.51
N HIS A 18 2.79 8.79 -2.18
CA HIS A 18 1.96 9.99 -1.98
C HIS A 18 1.12 10.30 -3.21
N ALA A 19 1.75 10.35 -4.39
CA ALA A 19 1.07 10.69 -5.63
C ALA A 19 -0.01 9.68 -6.03
N VAL A 20 0.28 8.38 -5.95
CA VAL A 20 -0.64 7.33 -6.43
C VAL A 20 -1.76 7.00 -5.44
N SER A 21 -1.50 7.08 -4.13
CA SER A 21 -2.50 6.75 -3.10
C SER A 21 -3.28 7.97 -2.60
N GLY A 22 -2.75 9.19 -2.79
CA GLY A 22 -3.30 10.41 -2.18
C GLY A 22 -3.14 10.50 -0.66
N VAL A 23 -2.46 9.54 -0.03
CA VAL A 23 -2.16 9.56 1.40
C VAL A 23 -1.23 10.74 1.70
N GLU A 24 -1.59 11.56 2.68
CA GLU A 24 -0.79 12.74 3.04
C GLU A 24 0.65 12.35 3.42
N ARG A 25 1.60 13.16 2.93
CA ARG A 25 3.04 12.98 3.13
C ARG A 25 3.42 12.69 4.59
N GLN A 26 2.81 13.42 5.53
CA GLN A 26 3.08 13.28 6.97
C GLN A 26 2.82 11.87 7.53
N PHE A 27 1.87 11.12 6.95
CA PHE A 27 1.61 9.74 7.36
C PHE A 27 2.68 8.79 6.84
N LEU A 28 3.13 9.01 5.61
CA LEU A 28 4.20 8.23 4.97
C LEU A 28 5.56 8.46 5.63
N GLU A 29 5.88 9.70 6.04
CA GLU A 29 7.12 10.04 6.75
C GLU A 29 7.23 9.34 8.11
N ARG A 30 6.08 9.14 8.77
CA ARG A 30 5.98 8.41 10.04
C ARG A 30 5.95 6.91 9.85
N ALA A 31 5.65 6.43 8.64
CA ALA A 31 5.55 5.02 8.35
C ALA A 31 6.89 4.33 8.58
N ARG A 32 6.84 3.14 9.18
CA ARG A 32 8.02 2.30 9.41
C ARG A 32 7.68 0.86 9.02
N ILE A 33 8.56 0.25 8.23
CA ILE A 33 8.32 -1.08 7.68
C ILE A 33 9.04 -2.13 8.53
N TYR A 34 8.29 -3.13 8.98
CA TYR A 34 8.77 -4.21 9.84
C TYR A 34 8.56 -5.56 9.13
N PRO A 35 9.40 -6.57 9.42
CA PRO A 35 9.08 -7.92 9.02
C PRO A 35 7.82 -8.39 9.78
N HIS A 36 7.00 -9.21 9.13
CA HIS A 36 5.77 -9.73 9.71
C HIS A 36 6.01 -10.50 11.03
N THR A 37 7.19 -11.10 11.18
CA THR A 37 7.63 -11.82 12.39
C THR A 37 7.75 -10.92 13.62
N ALA A 38 7.88 -9.61 13.43
CA ALA A 38 7.87 -8.63 14.51
C ALA A 38 6.46 -8.27 14.99
N ASN A 39 5.42 -8.76 14.32
CA ASN A 39 4.04 -8.56 14.77
C ASN A 39 3.69 -9.55 15.89
N TRP A 40 3.66 -9.03 17.12
CA TRP A 40 3.21 -9.72 18.33
C TRP A 40 1.70 -10.01 18.36
N LEU A 41 0.90 -9.36 17.50
CA LEU A 41 -0.53 -9.66 17.35
C LEU A 41 -0.68 -10.92 16.48
N HIS A 42 -0.63 -12.08 17.13
CA HIS A 42 -1.01 -13.35 16.52
C HIS A 42 -2.54 -13.42 16.41
N PHE A 43 -3.12 -12.68 15.47
CA PHE A 43 -4.56 -12.77 15.22
C PHE A 43 -4.91 -14.19 14.73
N PRO A 44 -5.79 -14.94 15.43
CA PRO A 44 -6.07 -16.35 15.13
C PRO A 44 -6.76 -16.56 13.78
N TRP A 45 -7.37 -15.51 13.21
CA TRP A 45 -7.97 -15.50 11.87
C TRP A 45 -7.01 -15.08 10.76
N TYR A 46 -5.74 -14.81 11.07
CA TYR A 46 -4.70 -14.59 10.08
C TYR A 46 -3.98 -15.92 9.84
N PRO A 47 -4.46 -16.78 8.92
CA PRO A 47 -3.74 -18.00 8.60
C PRO A 47 -2.33 -17.63 8.15
N ARG A 48 -1.32 -18.32 8.70
CA ARG A 48 0.11 -18.15 8.34
C ARG A 48 0.34 -18.16 6.82
N SER A 49 -0.55 -18.78 6.05
CA SER A 49 -0.49 -18.93 4.61
C SER A 49 -1.09 -17.77 3.79
N ARG A 50 -1.98 -16.91 4.32
CA ARG A 50 -2.82 -16.02 3.46
C ARG A 50 -2.73 -14.50 3.70
N GLY A 51 -2.02 -14.03 4.72
CA GLY A 51 -1.76 -12.59 4.90
C GLY A 51 -0.43 -12.14 4.30
N GLY A 52 -0.42 -11.17 3.38
CA GLY A 52 0.81 -10.64 2.78
C GLY A 52 1.47 -9.53 3.60
N ALA A 53 0.63 -8.73 4.26
CA ALA A 53 1.03 -7.54 5.00
C ALA A 53 -0.09 -7.07 5.94
N PHE A 54 0.21 -6.14 6.86
CA PHE A 54 -0.75 -5.54 7.79
C PHE A 54 -0.26 -4.19 8.30
N VAL A 55 -1.18 -3.26 8.58
CA VAL A 55 -0.86 -1.94 9.17
C VAL A 55 -1.36 -1.83 10.61
N LEU A 56 -0.53 -1.30 11.52
CA LEU A 56 -0.93 -0.93 12.88
C LEU A 56 -0.32 0.41 13.30
N GLY A 57 -1.14 1.44 13.37
CA GLY A 57 -0.66 2.81 13.59
C GLY A 57 0.21 3.24 12.41
N SER A 58 1.48 3.59 12.65
CA SER A 58 2.43 3.94 11.60
C SER A 58 3.36 2.79 11.20
N ARG A 59 3.05 1.56 11.62
CA ARG A 59 3.88 0.39 11.31
C ARG A 59 3.22 -0.43 10.23
N ILE A 60 3.96 -0.71 9.16
CA ILE A 60 3.56 -1.62 8.09
C ILE A 60 4.37 -2.90 8.27
N TYR A 61 3.70 -4.02 8.45
CA TYR A 61 4.33 -5.33 8.61
C TYR A 61 4.25 -6.08 7.29
N LEU A 62 5.39 -6.43 6.70
CA LEU A 62 5.46 -7.14 5.41
C LEU A 62 6.18 -8.48 5.57
N LYS A 63 5.87 -9.47 4.73
CA LYS A 63 6.72 -10.66 4.61
C LYS A 63 8.13 -10.28 4.14
N GLU A 64 9.17 -10.93 4.68
CA GLU A 64 10.57 -10.65 4.34
C GLU A 64 10.87 -10.72 2.84
N ARG A 65 10.24 -11.65 2.12
CA ARG A 65 10.36 -11.75 0.67
C ARG A 65 9.84 -10.52 -0.08
N SER A 66 8.76 -9.89 0.42
CA SER A 66 8.19 -8.66 -0.14
C SER A 66 9.10 -7.47 0.17
N LEU A 67 9.75 -7.47 1.33
CA LEU A 67 10.81 -6.49 1.65
C LEU A 67 12.02 -6.64 0.73
N ALA A 68 12.40 -7.88 0.41
CA ALA A 68 13.49 -8.18 -0.51
C ALA A 68 13.13 -7.99 -1.99
N GLY A 69 11.86 -7.71 -2.32
CA GLY A 69 11.41 -7.60 -3.70
C GLY A 69 11.48 -8.92 -4.46
N THR A 70 11.12 -10.03 -3.83
CA THR A 70 11.25 -11.39 -4.40
C THR A 70 9.92 -12.16 -4.36
N HIS A 71 9.60 -12.84 -5.46
CA HIS A 71 8.45 -13.72 -5.60
C HIS A 71 8.86 -15.20 -5.52
N HIS A 72 8.01 -16.02 -4.89
CA HIS A 72 8.32 -17.41 -4.52
C HIS A 72 8.61 -18.35 -5.71
N THR A 73 8.11 -18.03 -6.90
CA THR A 73 8.29 -18.82 -8.13
C THR A 73 9.10 -18.11 -9.20
N SER A 74 9.27 -16.79 -9.10
CA SER A 74 9.66 -15.94 -10.25
C SER A 74 10.98 -15.20 -10.06
N GLY A 75 11.56 -15.19 -8.85
CA GLY A 75 12.76 -14.40 -8.56
C GLY A 75 12.43 -12.92 -8.24
N PRO A 76 13.32 -11.96 -8.54
CA PRO A 76 13.11 -10.54 -8.24
C PRO A 76 11.84 -9.99 -8.91
N GLU A 77 10.92 -9.45 -8.12
CA GLU A 77 9.65 -8.88 -8.55
C GLU A 77 9.33 -7.63 -7.71
N HIS A 78 10.12 -6.57 -7.93
CA HIS A 78 9.97 -5.30 -7.23
C HIS A 78 8.60 -4.64 -7.46
N SER A 79 7.98 -4.87 -8.62
CA SER A 79 6.63 -4.40 -8.95
C SER A 79 5.57 -4.92 -7.98
N ALA A 80 5.55 -6.22 -7.67
CA ALA A 80 4.58 -6.79 -6.74
C ALA A 80 4.73 -6.20 -5.32
N SER A 81 5.97 -5.92 -4.91
CA SER A 81 6.25 -5.32 -3.60
C SER A 81 5.86 -3.84 -3.54
N LEU A 82 6.06 -3.11 -4.64
CA LEU A 82 5.57 -1.74 -4.79
C LEU A 82 4.05 -1.66 -4.78
N LEU A 83 3.38 -2.56 -5.52
CA LEU A 83 1.92 -2.65 -5.54
C LEU A 83 1.35 -2.99 -4.16
N LEU A 84 1.99 -3.91 -3.44
CA LEU A 84 1.62 -4.21 -2.05
C LEU A 84 1.79 -2.99 -1.16
N LEU A 85 2.94 -2.30 -1.22
CA LEU A 85 3.17 -1.09 -0.43
C LEU A 85 2.15 0.01 -0.76
N ALA A 86 1.80 0.19 -2.03
CA ALA A 86 0.80 1.15 -2.48
C ALA A 86 -0.60 0.87 -1.92
N HIS A 87 -0.94 -0.41 -1.69
CA HIS A 87 -2.13 -0.82 -0.96
C HIS A 87 -1.99 -0.52 0.54
N GLU A 88 -0.93 -1.02 1.19
CA GLU A 88 -0.76 -0.92 2.63
C GLU A 88 -0.74 0.52 3.14
N VAL A 89 -0.11 1.45 2.41
CA VAL A 89 -0.11 2.86 2.83
C VAL A 89 -1.50 3.48 2.86
N GLY A 90 -2.44 2.96 2.07
CA GLY A 90 -3.85 3.36 2.08
C GLY A 90 -4.54 3.10 3.42
N HIS A 91 -4.02 2.18 4.24
CA HIS A 91 -4.51 1.97 5.60
C HIS A 91 -3.98 2.99 6.63
N LEU A 92 -2.92 3.76 6.33
CA LEU A 92 -2.33 4.69 7.29
C LEU A 92 -3.30 5.79 7.75
N PRO A 93 -4.05 6.48 6.86
CA PRO A 93 -5.06 7.44 7.29
C PRO A 93 -6.14 6.78 8.15
N GLN A 94 -6.57 5.56 7.80
CA GLN A 94 -7.57 4.81 8.56
C GLN A 94 -7.08 4.56 9.99
N ALA A 95 -5.85 4.07 10.16
CA ALA A 95 -5.24 3.85 11.47
C ALA A 95 -5.11 5.17 12.25
N HIS A 96 -4.75 6.27 11.58
CA HIS A 96 -4.59 7.58 12.22
C HIS A 96 -5.91 8.14 12.77
N ARG A 97 -7.06 7.88 12.12
CA ARG A 97 -8.40 8.30 12.60
C ARG A 97 -8.72 7.79 14.01
N PHE A 98 -8.12 6.68 14.45
CA PHE A 98 -8.33 6.12 15.80
C PHE A 98 -7.29 6.59 16.82
N GLY A 99 -6.24 7.29 16.38
CA GLY A 99 -5.14 7.77 17.22
C GLY A 99 -3.95 6.80 17.29
N MET A 100 -2.76 7.37 17.56
CA MET A 100 -1.47 6.65 17.48
C MET A 100 -1.03 5.98 18.79
N ASN A 101 -1.76 6.22 19.88
CA ASN A 101 -1.49 5.62 21.18
C ASN A 101 -1.97 4.15 21.24
N GLY A 102 -1.66 3.45 22.34
CA GLY A 102 -2.01 2.03 22.48
C GLY A 102 -3.52 1.76 22.35
N LEU A 103 -4.35 2.62 22.94
CA LEU A 103 -5.81 2.50 22.87
C LEU A 103 -6.34 2.71 21.45
N GLY A 104 -5.80 3.68 20.72
CA GLY A 104 -6.17 3.95 19.33
C GLY A 104 -5.88 2.78 18.40
N LYS A 105 -4.72 2.14 18.58
CA LYS A 105 -4.35 0.91 17.85
C LYS A 105 -5.35 -0.23 18.10
N ILE A 106 -5.78 -0.42 19.35
CA ILE A 106 -6.80 -1.43 19.69
C ILE A 106 -8.14 -1.10 19.03
N ARG A 107 -8.58 0.16 19.11
CA ARG A 107 -9.83 0.60 18.48
C ARG A 107 -9.82 0.40 16.97
N TYR A 108 -8.71 0.72 16.30
CA TYR A 108 -8.53 0.46 14.88
C TYR A 108 -8.62 -1.03 14.56
N ALA A 109 -7.90 -1.88 15.30
CA ALA A 109 -7.91 -3.32 15.07
C ALA A 109 -9.31 -3.94 15.26
N VAL A 110 -10.05 -3.53 16.30
CA VAL A 110 -11.44 -3.97 16.53
C VAL A 110 -12.36 -3.48 15.42
N TRP A 111 -12.23 -2.22 14.99
CA TRP A 111 -13.01 -1.68 13.88
C TRP A 111 -12.76 -2.43 12.57
N ALA A 112 -11.50 -2.69 12.21
CA ALA A 112 -11.13 -3.45 11.03
C ALA A 112 -11.68 -4.88 11.09
N ALA A 113 -11.55 -5.56 12.24
CA ALA A 113 -12.13 -6.89 12.44
C ALA A 113 -13.67 -6.88 12.26
N GLY A 114 -14.35 -5.84 12.75
CA GLY A 114 -15.79 -5.65 12.55
C GLY A 114 -16.16 -5.48 11.08
N GLN A 115 -15.39 -4.70 10.31
CA GLN A 115 -15.61 -4.53 8.87
C GLN A 115 -15.46 -5.85 8.10
N TYR A 116 -14.42 -6.64 8.38
CA TYR A 116 -14.26 -7.96 7.76
C TYR A 116 -15.38 -8.93 8.17
N GLY A 117 -15.79 -8.92 9.45
CA GLY A 117 -16.90 -9.74 9.93
C GLY A 117 -18.22 -9.41 9.23
N TRP A 118 -18.51 -8.12 9.07
CA TRP A 118 -19.69 -7.67 8.32
C TRP A 118 -19.62 -8.05 6.84
N SER A 119 -18.47 -7.87 6.20
CA SER A 119 -18.24 -8.27 4.81
C SER A 119 -18.40 -9.79 4.64
N ALA A 120 -17.89 -10.60 5.57
CA ALA A 120 -18.07 -12.06 5.56
C ALA A 120 -19.55 -12.48 5.63
N LEU A 121 -20.36 -11.76 6.41
CA LEU A 121 -21.80 -12.02 6.50
C LEU A 121 -22.54 -11.64 5.21
N ARG A 122 -22.14 -10.55 4.54
CA ARG A 122 -22.81 -10.03 3.35
C ARG A 122 -22.39 -10.72 2.04
N ASN A 123 -21.09 -11.00 1.90
CA ASN A 123 -20.48 -11.47 0.65
C ASN A 123 -19.95 -12.91 0.75
N GLY A 124 -20.09 -13.53 1.92
CA GLY A 124 -19.53 -14.85 2.21
C GLY A 124 -18.07 -14.78 2.71
N PRO A 125 -17.60 -15.84 3.39
CA PRO A 125 -16.28 -15.86 4.04
C PRO A 125 -15.11 -15.80 3.04
N THR A 126 -15.33 -16.18 1.78
CA THR A 126 -14.30 -16.18 0.73
C THR A 126 -14.02 -14.79 0.16
N HIS A 127 -14.98 -13.87 0.24
CA HIS A 127 -14.89 -12.49 -0.27
C HIS A 127 -14.85 -11.44 0.84
N ALA A 128 -14.86 -11.89 2.10
CA ALA A 128 -14.87 -11.05 3.29
C ALA A 128 -13.77 -10.00 3.31
N HIS A 129 -12.58 -10.36 2.84
CA HIS A 129 -11.43 -9.46 2.78
C HIS A 129 -11.62 -8.44 1.65
N ASP A 130 -11.57 -8.91 0.40
CA ASP A 130 -11.46 -8.04 -0.78
C ASP A 130 -12.62 -7.03 -0.95
N ASP A 131 -13.83 -7.37 -0.50
CA ASP A 131 -15.00 -6.50 -0.65
C ASP A 131 -15.22 -5.55 0.54
N ALA A 132 -14.43 -5.68 1.61
CA ALA A 132 -14.58 -4.84 2.79
C ALA A 132 -14.33 -3.37 2.41
N PRO A 133 -15.17 -2.41 2.89
CA PRO A 133 -15.01 -1.00 2.54
C PRO A 133 -13.61 -0.44 2.82
N LEU A 134 -12.97 -0.88 3.91
CA LEU A 134 -11.60 -0.45 4.23
C LEU A 134 -10.57 -0.91 3.21
N GLU A 135 -10.75 -2.09 2.63
CA GLU A 135 -9.83 -2.67 1.64
C GLU A 135 -9.98 -1.93 0.32
N ARG A 136 -11.22 -1.61 -0.08
CA ARG A 136 -11.48 -0.78 -1.26
C ARG A 136 -10.88 0.62 -1.14
N GLU A 137 -10.98 1.25 0.03
CA GLU A 137 -10.32 2.55 0.26
C GLU A 137 -8.80 2.43 0.17
N ALA A 138 -8.21 1.38 0.78
CA ALA A 138 -6.76 1.17 0.74
C ALA A 138 -6.24 0.80 -0.66
N ASP A 139 -7.09 0.20 -1.49
CA ASP A 139 -6.69 -0.33 -2.78
C ASP A 139 -6.52 0.70 -3.90
N GLU A 140 -6.95 1.95 -3.69
CA GLU A 140 -6.80 3.03 -4.67
C GLU A 140 -5.34 3.15 -5.15
N GLY A 141 -4.38 3.20 -4.22
CA GLY A 141 -2.96 3.36 -4.55
C GLY A 141 -2.41 2.20 -5.39
N ARG A 142 -2.75 0.95 -5.04
CA ARG A 142 -2.34 -0.25 -5.79
C ARG A 142 -2.91 -0.25 -7.20
N TRP A 143 -4.21 0.04 -7.33
CA TRP A 143 -4.87 0.06 -8.62
C TRP A 143 -4.29 1.14 -9.54
N VAL A 144 -4.09 2.36 -9.02
CA VAL A 144 -3.53 3.49 -9.76
C VAL A 144 -2.11 3.19 -10.21
N LEU A 145 -1.25 2.69 -9.31
CA LEU A 145 0.12 2.33 -9.66
C LEU A 145 0.16 1.21 -10.70
N GLY A 146 -0.67 0.17 -10.55
CA GLY A 146 -0.75 -0.92 -11.51
C GLY A 146 -1.14 -0.45 -12.91
N LYS A 147 -2.15 0.42 -13.00
CA LYS A 147 -2.58 1.01 -14.28
C LYS A 147 -1.55 1.96 -14.87
N LEU A 148 -0.87 2.74 -14.03
CA LEU A 148 0.20 3.63 -14.45
C LEU A 148 1.35 2.84 -15.09
N MET A 149 1.81 1.77 -14.41
CA MET A 149 2.86 0.88 -14.92
C MET A 149 2.45 0.18 -16.22
N GLU A 150 1.20 -0.32 -16.30
CA GLU A 150 0.66 -0.94 -17.51
C GLU A 150 0.63 0.03 -18.70
N THR A 151 0.18 1.26 -18.48
CA THR A 151 0.11 2.29 -19.52
C THR A 151 1.51 2.68 -20.00
N ILE A 152 2.43 3.00 -19.08
CA ILE A 152 3.79 3.43 -19.43
C ILE A 152 4.54 2.33 -20.19
N ALA A 153 4.42 1.07 -19.76
CA ALA A 153 5.04 -0.07 -20.44
C ALA A 153 4.57 -0.24 -21.90
N ARG A 154 3.37 0.26 -22.24
CA ARG A 154 2.84 0.23 -23.61
C ARG A 154 3.25 1.43 -24.46
N THR A 155 3.46 2.59 -23.83
CA THR A 155 3.58 3.87 -24.57
C THR A 155 4.99 4.45 -24.62
N GLU A 156 5.88 4.11 -23.68
CA GLU A 156 7.19 4.77 -23.57
C GLU A 156 8.38 3.79 -23.58
N ARG A 157 9.49 4.21 -24.21
CA ARG A 157 10.85 3.64 -24.02
C ARG A 157 11.67 4.44 -23.00
N ARG A 158 11.02 5.21 -22.11
CA ARG A 158 11.70 6.10 -21.16
C ARG A 158 12.09 5.38 -19.87
N GLN A 159 13.08 5.98 -19.22
CA GLN A 159 13.69 5.62 -17.95
C GLN A 159 12.75 4.83 -17.04
N ASP A 160 13.16 3.61 -16.70
CA ASP A 160 12.32 2.70 -15.93
C ASP A 160 12.11 3.32 -14.54
N LEU A 161 10.85 3.33 -14.05
CA LEU A 161 10.53 3.70 -12.67
C LEU A 161 11.42 2.94 -11.68
N SER A 162 11.78 1.70 -12.04
CA SER A 162 12.72 0.85 -11.31
C SER A 162 14.10 1.48 -11.17
N ASP A 163 14.63 2.15 -12.21
CA ASP A 163 15.92 2.82 -12.18
C ASP A 163 15.91 4.02 -11.22
N ILE A 164 14.86 4.84 -11.28
CA ILE A 164 14.70 6.00 -10.40
C ILE A 164 14.65 5.54 -8.93
N LEU A 165 13.90 4.48 -8.64
CA LEU A 165 13.81 3.90 -7.30
C LEU A 165 15.11 3.22 -6.85
N ALA A 166 15.87 2.62 -7.76
CA ALA A 166 17.14 1.98 -7.47
C ALA A 166 18.23 3.02 -7.14
N LEU A 167 18.28 4.12 -7.89
CA LEU A 167 19.22 5.23 -7.72
C LEU A 167 18.88 6.14 -6.53
N GLU A 168 17.69 6.00 -5.96
CA GLU A 168 17.19 6.81 -4.85
C GLU A 168 17.21 8.33 -5.14
N ASP A 169 17.03 8.74 -6.41
CA ASP A 169 17.09 10.13 -6.84
C ASP A 169 15.73 10.86 -6.67
N PRO A 170 15.59 11.77 -5.68
CA PRO A 170 14.34 12.48 -5.45
C PRO A 170 13.99 13.44 -6.59
N SER A 171 14.99 14.05 -7.24
CA SER A 171 14.77 15.03 -8.30
C SER A 171 14.20 14.35 -9.54
N SER A 172 14.78 13.21 -9.91
CA SER A 172 14.24 12.38 -11.00
C SER A 172 12.83 11.89 -10.72
N MET A 173 12.54 11.48 -9.47
CA MET A 173 11.17 11.08 -9.10
C MET A 173 10.18 12.24 -9.20
N ILE A 174 10.51 13.42 -8.68
CA ILE A 174 9.62 14.60 -8.75
C ILE A 174 9.36 14.97 -10.21
N ASN A 175 10.39 14.99 -11.05
CA ASN A 175 10.24 15.27 -12.47
C ASN A 175 9.38 14.21 -13.17
N TRP A 176 9.60 12.94 -12.86
CA TRP A 176 8.81 11.83 -13.40
C TRP A 176 7.34 11.95 -12.99
N LEU A 177 7.06 12.26 -11.72
CA LEU A 177 5.70 12.47 -11.23
C LEU A 177 5.03 13.69 -11.88
N ALA A 178 5.77 14.77 -12.11
CA ALA A 178 5.25 15.95 -12.80
C ALA A 178 4.81 15.62 -14.23
N VAL A 179 5.60 14.82 -14.96
CA VAL A 179 5.25 14.36 -16.33
C VAL A 179 3.98 13.51 -16.32
N HIS A 180 3.74 12.71 -15.28
CA HIS A 180 2.62 11.77 -15.21
C HIS A 180 1.44 12.26 -14.35
N ALA A 181 1.47 13.51 -13.88
CA ALA A 181 0.52 14.03 -12.89
C ALA A 181 -0.94 13.95 -13.36
N GLU A 182 -1.22 14.32 -14.62
CA GLU A 182 -2.56 14.29 -15.20
C GLU A 182 -3.10 12.85 -15.32
N LEU A 183 -2.25 11.92 -15.74
CA LEU A 183 -2.60 10.50 -15.83
C LEU A 183 -2.91 9.93 -14.44
N ILE A 184 -2.08 10.21 -13.44
CA ILE A 184 -2.31 9.79 -12.05
C ILE A 184 -3.65 10.34 -11.54
N ALA A 185 -3.89 11.64 -11.72
CA ALA A 185 -5.14 12.27 -11.29
C ALA A 185 -6.37 11.66 -11.99
N GLY A 186 -6.28 11.40 -13.30
CA GLY A 186 -7.34 10.75 -14.08
C GLY A 186 -7.63 9.32 -13.62
N LEU A 187 -6.58 8.54 -13.32
CA LEU A 187 -6.70 7.18 -12.79
C LEU A 187 -7.36 7.19 -11.41
N ARG A 188 -6.93 8.07 -10.51
CA ARG A 188 -7.53 8.20 -9.16
C ARG A 188 -9.01 8.55 -9.24
N LYS A 189 -9.37 9.54 -10.05
CA LYS A 189 -10.78 9.92 -10.29
C LYS A 189 -11.60 8.73 -10.82
N THR A 190 -11.03 7.96 -11.75
CA THR A 190 -11.67 6.75 -12.30
C THR A 190 -11.89 5.69 -11.23
N TYR A 191 -10.90 5.47 -10.35
CA TYR A 191 -11.03 4.53 -9.25
C TYR A 191 -12.17 4.93 -8.29
N GLN A 192 -12.18 6.19 -7.85
CA GLN A 192 -13.17 6.71 -6.90
C GLN A 192 -14.61 6.64 -7.44
N ALA A 193 -14.79 6.95 -8.72
CA ALA A 193 -16.09 6.86 -9.38
C ALA A 193 -16.60 5.41 -9.48
N ASN A 194 -15.69 4.45 -9.73
CA ASN A 194 -16.08 3.07 -10.00
C ASN A 194 -16.19 2.19 -8.73
N TYR A 195 -15.36 2.45 -7.72
CA TYR A 195 -15.17 1.53 -6.59
C TYR A 195 -15.58 2.13 -5.23
N LEU A 196 -15.49 3.45 -5.05
CA LEU A 196 -15.83 4.11 -3.78
C LEU A 196 -17.21 4.78 -3.77
N SER A 197 -17.77 5.07 -4.95
CA SER A 197 -19.10 5.68 -5.08
C SER A 197 -20.26 4.65 -5.06
N ARG A 198 -19.94 3.37 -4.88
CA ARG A 198 -20.94 2.28 -4.80
C ARG A 198 -21.29 1.99 -3.32
N PRO A 199 -22.57 2.11 -2.92
CA PRO A 199 -23.02 1.91 -1.54
C PRO A 199 -22.88 0.45 -1.05
#